data_AF-A0A963JUG4-F1
#
_entry.id   AF-A0A963JUG4-F1
#
_cell.length_a   1.000
_cell.length_b   1.000
_cell.length_c   1.000
_cell.angle_alpha   90.00
_cell.angle_beta   90.00
_cell.angle_gamma   90.00
#
_symmetry.space_group_name_H-M   'P 1'
#
loop_
_entity.id
_entity.type
_entity.pdbx_description
1 polymer ?
#
loop_
_entity_poly.entity_id
_entity_poly.type
_entity_poly.pdbx_seq_one_letter_code
_entity_poly.pdbx_strand_id
1 'polypeptide(L)'
;AAFIAAPRTRTQGIDLGGRAFLHDYDWRSDRGEVLELIMTAPMVVAHWINMQYHASMVDPRLYGSGNKVLHNVVGGYLGVFEGNGGDLRIGLPLQSLHDGQALRHTPLRLSVFIEAPREAIDAVMAQHAVVRDLVGNGWMHLFWLEPQGSRRAQCWQGRWLEVEARPAA
;
A
#
# COMPACT_ATOMS: atom_id res chain seq x y z
N ALA A 1 -4.25 -5.78 -3.15
CA ALA A 1 -3.96 -5.70 -1.70
C ALA A 1 -4.71 -4.50 -1.16
N ALA A 2 -5.15 -4.53 0.09
CA ALA A 2 -5.91 -3.46 0.70
C ALA A 2 -5.30 -3.01 2.04
N PHE A 3 -5.58 -1.77 2.41
CA PHE A 3 -5.40 -1.23 3.75
C PHE A 3 -6.73 -0.59 4.15
N ILE A 4 -7.27 -0.95 5.31
CA ILE A 4 -8.59 -0.49 5.73
C ILE A 4 -8.47 0.09 7.13
N ALA A 5 -8.74 1.38 7.27
CA ALA A 5 -8.86 2.09 8.53
C ALA A 5 -10.32 2.53 8.72
N ALA A 6 -11.10 1.68 9.37
CA ALA A 6 -12.53 1.87 9.60
C ALA A 6 -12.98 0.98 10.77
N PRO A 7 -14.17 1.19 11.34
CA PRO A 7 -14.66 0.34 12.41
C PRO A 7 -14.70 -1.13 11.97
N ARG A 8 -14.31 -2.06 12.85
CA ARG A 8 -14.23 -3.51 12.56
C ARG A 8 -15.50 -4.08 11.94
N THR A 9 -16.66 -3.51 12.28
CA THR A 9 -17.98 -3.86 11.74
C THR A 9 -18.06 -3.76 10.22
N ARG A 10 -17.26 -2.90 9.56
CA ARG A 10 -17.20 -2.77 8.08
C ARG A 10 -16.64 -4.01 7.39
N THR A 11 -15.82 -4.79 8.08
CA THR A 11 -15.12 -5.95 7.51
C THR A 11 -15.46 -7.25 8.22
N GLN A 12 -16.38 -7.23 9.19
CA GLN A 12 -16.72 -8.40 9.99
C GLN A 12 -17.46 -9.43 9.13
N GLY A 13 -17.01 -10.68 9.19
CA GLY A 13 -17.57 -11.78 8.39
C GLY A 13 -17.17 -11.76 6.90
N ILE A 14 -16.33 -10.81 6.46
CA ILE A 14 -15.83 -10.76 5.08
C ILE A 14 -14.50 -11.49 5.00
N ASP A 15 -14.41 -12.49 4.12
CA ASP A 15 -13.13 -13.10 3.76
C ASP A 15 -12.36 -12.18 2.80
N LEU A 16 -11.24 -11.64 3.27
CA LEU A 16 -10.36 -10.76 2.50
C LEU A 16 -9.15 -11.53 1.91
N GLY A 17 -9.15 -12.87 2.01
CA GLY A 17 -8.14 -13.77 1.44
C GLY A 17 -6.73 -13.55 1.97
N GLY A 18 -6.58 -12.96 3.17
CA GLY A 18 -5.28 -12.57 3.72
C GLY A 18 -4.60 -11.43 2.95
N ARG A 19 -5.35 -10.62 2.19
CA ARG A 19 -4.79 -9.58 1.29
C ARG A 19 -4.99 -8.16 1.80
N ALA A 20 -5.39 -7.99 3.07
CA ALA A 20 -5.74 -6.70 3.65
C ALA A 20 -5.06 -6.48 5.01
N PHE A 21 -4.53 -5.28 5.20
CA PHE A 21 -4.18 -4.75 6.52
C PHE A 21 -5.41 -4.07 7.13
N LEU A 22 -5.77 -4.43 8.35
CA LEU A 22 -6.96 -3.93 9.03
C LEU A 22 -6.57 -3.12 10.27
N HIS A 23 -7.06 -1.89 10.34
CA HIS A 23 -7.00 -1.03 11.52
C HIS A 23 -8.42 -0.76 11.99
N ASP A 24 -8.76 -1.27 13.17
CA ASP A 24 -10.02 -0.92 13.84
C ASP A 24 -9.92 0.52 14.33
N TYR A 25 -10.66 1.41 13.67
CA TYR A 25 -10.54 2.84 13.85
C TYR A 25 -11.93 3.49 13.84
N ASP A 26 -12.27 4.16 14.93
CA ASP A 26 -13.48 4.99 15.04
C ASP A 26 -13.10 6.47 15.15
N TRP A 27 -13.30 7.19 14.04
CA TRP A 27 -13.00 8.63 13.95
C TRP A 27 -13.76 9.50 14.96
N ARG A 28 -14.89 9.02 15.51
CA ARG A 28 -15.69 9.77 16.50
C ARG A 28 -15.01 9.79 17.87
N SER A 29 -14.14 8.81 18.13
CA SER A 29 -13.33 8.73 19.33
C SER A 29 -11.97 9.41 19.19
N ASP A 30 -11.65 9.89 17.98
CA ASP A 30 -10.38 10.51 17.65
C ASP A 30 -10.52 12.04 17.56
N ARG A 31 -9.48 12.75 18.02
CA ARG A 31 -9.33 14.20 17.83
C ARG A 31 -8.58 14.55 16.54
N GLY A 32 -8.14 13.53 15.79
CA GLY A 32 -7.39 13.62 14.54
C GLY A 32 -5.97 13.04 14.63
N GLU A 33 -5.45 12.86 15.85
CA GLU A 33 -4.11 12.35 16.12
C GLU A 33 -3.95 10.90 15.68
N VAL A 34 -4.99 10.08 15.86
CA VAL A 34 -4.94 8.65 15.48
C VAL A 34 -5.04 8.52 13.97
N LEU A 35 -5.90 9.28 13.30
CA LEU A 35 -5.97 9.33 11.84
C LEU A 35 -4.63 9.71 11.22
N GLU A 36 -4.02 10.78 11.74
CA GLU A 36 -2.72 11.26 11.30
C GLU A 36 -1.66 10.19 11.48
N LEU A 37 -1.60 9.55 12.65
CA LEU A 37 -0.70 8.44 12.91
C LEU A 37 -0.92 7.28 11.93
N ILE A 38 -2.17 6.86 11.71
CA ILE A 38 -2.53 5.77 10.79
C ILE A 38 -2.04 6.08 9.37
N MET A 39 -2.31 7.29 8.87
CA MET A 39 -1.97 7.69 7.50
C MET A 39 -0.46 7.89 7.31
N THR A 40 0.26 8.33 8.34
CA THR A 40 1.70 8.64 8.22
C THR A 40 2.60 7.44 8.52
N ALA A 41 2.15 6.47 9.33
CA ALA A 41 2.95 5.31 9.72
C ALA A 41 2.45 4.01 9.08
N PRO A 42 1.44 3.28 9.62
CA PRO A 42 1.10 1.96 9.11
C PRO A 42 0.60 1.96 7.66
N MET A 43 -0.07 3.02 7.19
CA MET A 43 -0.45 3.14 5.77
C MET A 43 0.78 3.23 4.86
N VAL A 44 1.78 4.03 5.24
CA VAL A 44 3.03 4.19 4.48
C VAL A 44 3.84 2.88 4.50
N VAL A 45 3.93 2.21 5.65
CA VAL A 45 4.59 0.91 5.77
C VAL A 45 3.90 -0.15 4.90
N ALA A 46 2.57 -0.23 4.94
CA ALA A 46 1.81 -1.15 4.10
C ALA A 46 2.04 -0.86 2.61
N HIS A 47 2.13 0.42 2.24
CA HIS A 47 2.48 0.83 0.88
C HIS A 47 3.89 0.37 0.50
N TRP A 48 4.91 0.57 1.34
CA TRP A 48 6.28 0.13 1.05
C TRP A 48 6.38 -1.37 0.83
N ILE A 49 5.74 -2.17 1.68
CA ILE A 49 5.68 -3.63 1.52
C ILE A 49 5.03 -3.96 0.18
N ASN A 50 3.83 -3.42 -0.09
CA ASN A 50 3.11 -3.68 -1.33
C ASN A 50 3.90 -3.25 -2.58
N MET A 51 4.58 -2.10 -2.52
CA MET A 51 5.32 -1.53 -3.64
C MET A 51 6.60 -2.32 -3.95
N GLN A 52 7.28 -2.89 -2.94
CA GLN A 52 8.40 -3.81 -3.18
C GLN A 52 7.95 -5.02 -4.01
N TYR A 53 6.85 -5.69 -3.62
CA TYR A 53 6.30 -6.80 -4.41
C TYR A 53 5.83 -6.35 -5.80
N HIS A 54 5.17 -5.19 -5.91
CA HIS A 54 4.71 -4.67 -7.19
C HIS A 54 5.88 -4.41 -8.14
N ALA A 55 6.85 -3.59 -7.72
CA ALA A 55 7.97 -3.19 -8.58
C ALA A 55 8.84 -4.38 -8.98
N SER A 56 9.19 -5.25 -8.03
CA SER A 56 10.02 -6.43 -8.30
C SER A 56 9.32 -7.49 -9.17
N MET A 57 8.00 -7.41 -9.37
CA MET A 57 7.28 -8.26 -10.32
C MET A 57 7.02 -7.61 -11.68
N VAL A 58 6.82 -6.29 -11.74
CA VAL A 58 6.58 -5.57 -13.01
C VAL A 58 7.84 -5.55 -13.87
N ASP A 59 9.00 -5.27 -13.27
CA ASP A 59 10.29 -5.41 -13.94
C ASP A 59 11.33 -6.00 -12.98
N PRO A 60 11.41 -7.35 -12.89
CA PRO A 60 12.34 -8.02 -11.98
C PRO A 60 13.81 -7.76 -12.26
N ARG A 61 14.17 -7.29 -13.47
CA ARG A 61 15.57 -7.00 -13.82
C ARG A 61 16.00 -5.64 -13.29
N LEU A 62 15.12 -4.64 -13.39
CA LEU A 62 15.39 -3.28 -12.95
C LEU A 62 15.07 -3.07 -11.46
N TYR A 63 13.93 -3.57 -10.99
CA TYR A 63 13.40 -3.34 -9.64
C TYR A 63 13.39 -4.58 -8.76
N GLY A 64 13.98 -5.68 -9.22
CA GLY A 64 14.20 -6.89 -8.42
C GLY A 64 15.68 -7.09 -8.13
N SER A 65 15.96 -8.02 -7.21
CA SER A 65 17.33 -8.31 -6.80
C SER A 65 17.92 -9.55 -7.45
N GLY A 66 17.28 -10.10 -8.48
CA GLY A 66 17.74 -11.30 -9.17
C GLY A 66 17.72 -12.56 -8.28
N ASN A 67 18.66 -13.48 -8.53
CA ASN A 67 18.73 -14.76 -7.84
C ASN A 67 19.41 -14.65 -6.46
N LYS A 68 18.64 -14.94 -5.39
CA LYS A 68 19.12 -14.92 -3.99
C LYS A 68 20.39 -15.74 -3.75
N VAL A 69 20.59 -16.83 -4.47
CA VAL A 69 21.74 -17.75 -4.33
C VAL A 69 23.03 -17.11 -4.82
N LEU A 70 22.95 -16.17 -5.75
CA LEU A 70 24.10 -15.46 -6.30
C LEU A 70 24.38 -14.15 -5.54
N HIS A 71 23.65 -13.85 -4.47
CA HIS A 71 23.82 -12.59 -3.75
C HIS A 71 25.15 -12.53 -3.02
N ASN A 72 25.94 -11.50 -3.32
CA ASN A 72 27.16 -11.18 -2.60
C ASN A 72 26.95 -9.88 -1.80
N VAL A 73 27.10 -9.95 -0.48
CA VAL A 73 27.03 -8.78 0.39
C VAL A 73 28.28 -7.92 0.21
N VAL A 74 28.11 -6.62 0.00
CA VAL A 74 29.21 -5.70 -0.29
C VAL A 74 29.21 -4.47 0.61
N GLY A 75 30.37 -3.83 0.74
CA GLY A 75 30.52 -2.57 1.45
C GLY A 75 30.19 -2.63 2.94
N GLY A 76 30.39 -3.79 3.59
CA GLY A 76 30.07 -3.94 5.03
C GLY A 76 28.58 -3.81 5.33
N TYR A 77 27.75 -4.58 4.60
CA TYR A 77 26.28 -4.59 4.70
C TYR A 77 25.56 -3.41 4.03
N LEU A 78 26.24 -2.69 3.13
CA LEU A 78 25.61 -1.61 2.37
C LEU A 78 24.54 -2.12 1.39
N GLY A 79 24.77 -3.29 0.80
CA GLY A 79 23.83 -3.87 -0.17
C GLY A 79 24.34 -5.19 -0.74
N VAL A 80 23.74 -5.62 -1.86
CA VAL A 80 24.09 -6.88 -2.53
C VAL A 80 24.29 -6.71 -4.03
N PHE A 81 25.24 -7.45 -4.59
CA PHE A 81 25.33 -7.72 -6.03
C PHE A 81 24.68 -9.06 -6.35
N GLU A 82 24.32 -9.28 -7.62
CA GLU A 82 23.99 -10.60 -8.14
C GLU A 82 25.20 -11.14 -8.92
N GLY A 83 25.91 -12.10 -8.35
CA GLY A 83 27.15 -12.65 -8.90
C GLY A 83 28.36 -11.78 -8.57
N ASN A 84 29.35 -11.77 -9.46
CA ASN A 84 30.70 -11.26 -9.16
C ASN A 84 30.85 -9.73 -9.26
N GLY A 85 29.77 -8.97 -9.51
CA GLY A 85 29.81 -7.52 -9.63
C GLY A 85 28.51 -6.94 -10.22
N GLY A 86 28.60 -5.69 -10.71
CA GLY A 86 27.48 -4.94 -11.30
C GLY A 86 26.92 -3.88 -10.36
N ASP A 87 25.75 -3.35 -10.71
CA ASP A 87 25.05 -2.39 -9.86
C ASP A 87 24.50 -3.04 -8.60
N LEU A 88 24.36 -2.26 -7.52
CA LEU A 88 23.66 -2.71 -6.33
C LEU A 88 22.22 -3.10 -6.69
N ARG A 89 21.85 -4.31 -6.31
CA ARG A 89 20.52 -4.83 -6.53
C ARG A 89 19.54 -4.26 -5.50
N ILE A 90 18.33 -3.95 -5.97
CA ILE A 90 17.25 -3.39 -5.17
C ILE A 90 16.04 -4.32 -5.17
N GLY A 91 15.12 -4.13 -4.22
CA GLY A 91 13.87 -4.91 -4.19
C GLY A 91 14.06 -6.37 -3.79
N LEU A 92 13.15 -7.22 -4.26
CA LEU A 92 13.03 -8.62 -3.82
C LEU A 92 13.72 -9.60 -4.78
N PRO A 93 14.28 -10.71 -4.27
CA PRO A 93 14.84 -11.76 -5.11
C PRO A 93 13.74 -12.62 -5.72
N LEU A 94 14.06 -13.33 -6.80
CA LEU A 94 13.11 -14.18 -7.51
C LEU A 94 12.45 -15.21 -6.57
N GLN A 95 13.20 -15.77 -5.62
CA GLN A 95 12.72 -16.74 -4.64
C GLN A 95 11.67 -16.18 -3.67
N SER A 96 11.57 -14.86 -3.51
CA SER A 96 10.50 -14.22 -2.73
C SER A 96 9.23 -14.00 -3.55
N LEU A 97 9.29 -14.14 -4.87
CA LEU A 97 8.20 -13.80 -5.80
C LEU A 97 7.64 -15.01 -6.52
N HIS A 98 8.42 -16.08 -6.65
CA HIS A 98 8.18 -17.23 -7.52
C HIS A 98 8.48 -18.52 -6.78
N ASP A 99 7.74 -19.58 -7.10
CA ASP A 99 7.84 -20.89 -6.45
C ASP A 99 8.54 -21.97 -7.28
N GLY A 100 9.14 -21.59 -8.42
CA GLY A 100 9.70 -22.50 -9.41
C GLY A 100 8.80 -22.73 -10.63
N GLN A 101 7.52 -22.38 -10.59
CA GLN A 101 6.61 -22.48 -11.74
C GLN A 101 5.92 -21.16 -12.09
N ALA A 102 5.38 -20.45 -11.11
CA ALA A 102 4.60 -19.24 -11.31
C ALA A 102 4.89 -18.15 -10.27
N LEU A 103 4.62 -16.90 -10.64
CA LEU A 103 4.63 -15.80 -9.68
C LEU A 103 3.53 -16.02 -8.65
N ARG A 104 3.84 -15.78 -7.38
CA ARG A 104 2.94 -15.98 -6.24
C ARG A 104 2.22 -14.71 -5.79
N HIS A 105 2.60 -13.56 -6.33
CA HIS A 105 1.94 -12.30 -6.07
C HIS A 105 1.38 -11.70 -7.38
N THR A 106 0.30 -10.93 -7.29
CA THR A 106 -0.17 -10.08 -8.39
C THR A 106 0.40 -8.68 -8.19
N PRO A 107 1.02 -8.04 -9.20
CA PRO A 107 1.52 -6.68 -9.08
C PRO A 107 0.33 -5.73 -8.99
N LEU A 108 -0.02 -5.32 -7.77
CA LEU A 108 -1.14 -4.42 -7.49
C LEU A 108 -0.62 -3.21 -6.73
N ARG A 109 -1.13 -2.03 -7.09
CA ARG A 109 -1.03 -0.85 -6.22
C ARG A 109 -1.97 -1.02 -5.03
N LEU A 110 -1.56 -0.49 -3.88
CA LEU A 110 -2.34 -0.58 -2.65
C LEU A 110 -3.64 0.23 -2.77
N SER A 111 -4.76 -0.40 -2.42
CA SER A 111 -6.04 0.30 -2.23
C SER A 111 -6.25 0.58 -0.75
N VAL A 112 -6.29 1.86 -0.37
CA VAL A 112 -6.48 2.34 0.99
C VAL A 112 -7.93 2.79 1.14
N PHE A 113 -8.61 2.31 2.18
CA PHE A 113 -9.98 2.69 2.51
C PHE A 113 -10.01 3.31 3.91
N ILE A 114 -10.50 4.54 4.03
CA ILE A 114 -10.56 5.27 5.30
C ILE A 114 -11.99 5.76 5.56
N GLU A 115 -12.53 5.43 6.74
CA GLU A 115 -13.76 6.05 7.26
C GLU A 115 -13.40 7.18 8.25
N ALA A 116 -13.48 8.42 7.78
CA ALA A 116 -13.28 9.65 8.57
C ALA A 116 -13.90 10.85 7.82
N PRO A 117 -14.07 12.03 8.45
CA PRO A 117 -14.39 13.25 7.73
C PRO A 117 -13.35 13.53 6.63
N ARG A 118 -13.78 13.91 5.42
CA ARG A 118 -12.86 14.15 4.29
C ARG A 118 -11.88 15.27 4.61
N GLU A 119 -12.36 16.28 5.30
CA GLU A 119 -11.58 17.43 5.74
C GLU A 119 -10.42 17.03 6.65
N ALA A 120 -10.60 16.00 7.49
CA ALA A 120 -9.55 15.48 8.34
C ALA A 120 -8.49 14.71 7.52
N ILE A 121 -8.91 13.91 6.55
CA ILE A 121 -7.99 13.21 5.62
C ILE A 121 -7.21 14.23 4.78
N ASP A 122 -7.89 15.23 4.24
CA ASP A 122 -7.31 16.31 3.45
C ASP A 122 -6.33 17.15 4.28
N ALA A 123 -6.64 17.41 5.57
CA ALA A 123 -5.74 18.10 6.48
C ALA A 123 -4.44 17.30 6.73
N VAL A 124 -4.51 15.98 6.89
CA VAL A 124 -3.32 15.14 7.01
C VAL A 124 -2.49 15.17 5.72
N MET A 125 -3.13 15.09 4.54
CA MET A 125 -2.43 15.22 3.26
C MET A 125 -1.79 16.61 3.09
N ALA A 126 -2.43 17.67 3.55
CA ALA A 126 -1.87 19.02 3.48
C ALA A 126 -0.62 19.15 4.37
N GLN A 127 -0.62 18.53 5.55
CA GLN A 127 0.49 18.58 6.51
C GLN A 127 1.66 17.64 6.15
N HIS A 128 1.38 16.49 5.52
CA HIS A 128 2.38 15.44 5.29
C HIS A 128 2.65 15.21 3.81
N ALA A 129 3.76 15.79 3.33
CA ALA A 129 4.19 15.68 1.93
C ALA A 129 4.28 14.25 1.43
N VAL A 130 4.82 13.32 2.23
CA VAL A 130 4.94 11.90 1.87
C VAL A 130 3.57 11.30 1.54
N VAL A 131 2.56 11.54 2.37
CA VAL A 131 1.21 11.00 2.16
C VAL A 131 0.59 11.62 0.92
N ARG A 132 0.64 12.95 0.80
CA ARG A 132 0.14 13.69 -0.35
C ARG A 132 0.74 13.20 -1.66
N ASP A 133 2.05 13.02 -1.71
CA ASP A 133 2.75 12.69 -2.93
C ASP A 133 2.51 11.21 -3.32
N LEU A 134 2.33 10.31 -2.36
CA LEU A 134 1.93 8.92 -2.64
C LEU A 134 0.53 8.84 -3.27
N VAL A 135 -0.43 9.62 -2.77
CA VAL A 135 -1.79 9.65 -3.29
C VAL A 135 -1.86 10.43 -4.61
N GLY A 136 -1.31 11.65 -4.63
CA GLY A 136 -1.39 12.58 -5.75
C GLY A 136 -0.67 12.09 -7.01
N ASN A 137 0.45 11.39 -6.87
CA ASN A 137 1.15 10.77 -7.99
C ASN A 137 0.61 9.38 -8.35
N GLY A 138 -0.44 8.91 -7.66
CA GLY A 138 -1.09 7.64 -7.94
C GLY A 138 -0.25 6.41 -7.56
N TRP A 139 0.71 6.53 -6.65
CA TRP A 139 1.47 5.38 -6.12
C TRP A 139 0.60 4.44 -5.29
N MET A 140 -0.49 4.96 -4.72
CA MET A 140 -1.58 4.19 -4.13
C MET A 140 -2.95 4.77 -4.51
N HIS A 141 -4.02 3.99 -4.31
CA HIS A 141 -5.39 4.47 -4.46
C HIS A 141 -5.97 4.77 -3.09
N LEU A 142 -6.39 6.01 -2.84
CA LEU A 142 -7.05 6.40 -1.60
C LEU A 142 -8.56 6.49 -1.83
N PHE A 143 -9.33 5.73 -1.06
CA PHE A 143 -10.78 5.72 -1.04
C PHE A 143 -11.28 6.20 0.32
N TRP A 144 -12.21 7.13 0.28
CA TRP A 144 -13.01 7.55 1.41
C TRP A 144 -14.27 6.69 1.50
N LEU A 145 -14.61 6.27 2.71
CA LEU A 145 -15.85 5.60 3.06
C LEU A 145 -16.76 6.56 3.83
N GLU A 146 -18.01 6.67 3.39
CA GLU A 146 -19.00 7.48 4.10
C GLU A 146 -19.33 6.89 5.49
N PRO A 147 -19.24 7.68 6.57
CA PRO A 147 -19.74 7.28 7.87
C PRO A 147 -21.23 6.91 7.81
N GLN A 148 -21.59 5.72 8.30
CA GLN A 148 -22.97 5.18 8.32
C GLN A 148 -23.68 5.04 6.96
N GLY A 149 -23.03 5.39 5.85
CA GLY A 149 -23.57 5.27 4.51
C GLY A 149 -22.84 4.25 3.64
N SER A 150 -23.24 4.24 2.37
CA SER A 150 -22.66 3.39 1.32
C SER A 150 -21.91 4.20 0.27
N ARG A 151 -21.89 5.54 0.36
CA ARG A 151 -21.13 6.37 -0.57
C ARG A 151 -19.64 6.17 -0.34
N ARG A 152 -18.90 6.35 -1.41
CA ARG A 152 -17.45 6.22 -1.43
C ARG A 152 -16.91 7.07 -2.55
N ALA A 153 -15.76 7.67 -2.29
CA ALA A 153 -15.08 8.48 -3.27
C ALA A 153 -13.61 8.12 -3.32
N GLN A 154 -13.01 8.20 -4.50
CA GLN A 154 -11.58 8.07 -4.68
C GLN A 154 -10.94 9.45 -4.71
N CYS A 155 -9.86 9.64 -3.96
CA CYS A 155 -9.01 10.80 -4.14
C CYS A 155 -8.11 10.58 -5.36
N TRP A 156 -8.25 11.44 -6.36
CA TRP A 156 -7.47 11.41 -7.59
C TRP A 156 -7.08 12.84 -7.97
N GLN A 157 -5.77 13.08 -8.15
CA GLN A 157 -5.23 14.41 -8.49
C GLN A 157 -5.75 15.53 -7.55
N GLY A 158 -5.83 15.23 -6.25
CA GLY A 158 -6.29 16.18 -5.23
C GLY A 158 -7.79 16.45 -5.23
N ARG A 159 -8.60 15.63 -5.92
CA ARG A 159 -10.06 15.76 -5.96
C ARG A 159 -10.74 14.46 -5.56
N TRP A 160 -11.87 14.57 -4.86
CA TRP A 160 -12.71 13.44 -4.52
C TRP A 160 -13.71 13.16 -5.66
N LEU A 161 -13.61 11.97 -6.25
CA LEU A 161 -14.49 11.49 -7.30
C LEU A 161 -15.38 10.38 -6.73
N GLU A 162 -16.71 10.54 -6.78
CA GLU A 162 -17.63 9.50 -6.33
C GLU A 162 -17.45 8.22 -7.16
N VAL A 163 -17.44 7.07 -6.49
CA VAL A 163 -17.22 5.77 -7.11
C VAL A 163 -18.45 4.89 -6.90
N GLU A 164 -19.17 4.62 -7.97
CA GLU A 164 -20.31 3.71 -7.92
C GLU A 164 -19.89 2.28 -7.59
N ALA A 165 -20.80 1.56 -6.94
CA ALA A 165 -20.71 0.11 -6.86
C ALA A 165 -20.95 -0.49 -8.24
N ARG A 166 -19.87 -0.88 -8.94
CA ARG A 166 -20.01 -1.91 -9.95
C ARG A 166 -20.56 -3.15 -9.24
N PRO A 167 -21.72 -3.68 -9.66
CA PRO A 167 -22.17 -4.98 -9.17
C PRO A 167 -21.08 -6.00 -9.44
N ALA A 168 -20.84 -6.89 -8.48
CA ALA A 168 -19.93 -8.01 -8.68
C ALA A 168 -20.44 -8.84 -9.88
N ALA A 169 -19.57 -9.08 -10.85
CA ALA A 169 -19.82 -9.97 -11.98
C ALA A 169 -19.74 -11.44 -11.53
#